data_AF-A0A521DR44-F1
#
_entry.id   AF-A0A521DR44-F1
#
_cell.length_a   1.000
_cell.length_b   1.000
_cell.length_c   1.000
_cell.angle_alpha   90.00
_cell.angle_beta   90.00
_cell.angle_gamma   90.00
#
_symmetry.space_group_name_H-M   'P 1'
#
loop_
_entity.id
_entity.type
_entity.pdbx_description
1 polymer ?
#
loop_
_entity_poly.entity_id
_entity_poly.type
_entity_poly.pdbx_seq_one_letter_code
_entity_poly.pdbx_strand_id
1 'polypeptide(L)'
;MNKVLGIILIVSSLVFVGCAPEDVDTGAEDKKVEADKAVNKNEKRFKAGASTEVLGVKVNIAEVVIKPDKIEIGMNLENTNSNEVNWYPDQEGKAIIGDKQLDANMFMGGDIGGEIAGGVKQDGVLVFPTPNNSKLDPEKIEKIKLDLGEIATHDFMKTDNVQIKVEVK
;
A
#
# COMPACT_ATOMS: atom_id res chain seq x y z
N MET A 1 -32.02 32.07 45.64
CA MET A 1 -32.91 33.13 45.10
C MET A 1 -32.46 33.40 43.67
N ASN A 2 -33.45 33.48 42.76
CA ASN A 2 -33.40 33.77 41.31
C ASN A 2 -32.76 32.63 40.47
N LYS A 3 -33.46 31.68 39.82
CA LYS A 3 -34.64 31.68 38.90
C LYS A 3 -34.51 32.62 37.70
N VAL A 4 -34.47 32.01 36.50
CA VAL A 4 -35.20 32.28 35.22
C VAL A 4 -34.31 31.78 34.06
N LEU A 5 -34.64 30.66 33.37
CA LEU A 5 -35.44 30.55 32.13
C LEU A 5 -34.78 31.34 30.97
N GLY A 6 -34.48 30.85 29.77
CA GLY A 6 -34.75 29.63 29.02
C GLY A 6 -34.35 29.91 27.55
N ILE A 7 -34.80 29.04 26.64
CA ILE A 7 -34.75 29.11 25.16
C ILE A 7 -33.66 28.24 24.51
N ILE A 8 -34.09 27.01 24.22
CA ILE A 8 -33.60 26.16 23.11
C ILE A 8 -33.93 26.88 21.80
N LEU A 9 -32.93 27.03 20.92
CA LEU A 9 -33.15 27.40 19.52
C LEU A 9 -32.41 26.39 18.64
N ILE A 10 -33.18 25.42 18.15
CA ILE A 10 -32.81 24.54 17.04
C ILE A 10 -32.86 25.40 15.78
N VAL A 11 -31.73 25.58 15.09
CA VAL A 11 -31.71 26.07 13.71
C VAL A 11 -31.04 25.05 12.82
N SER A 12 -31.79 24.75 11.78
CA SER A 12 -31.65 23.72 10.78
C SER A 12 -30.61 24.07 9.71
N SER A 13 -30.00 23.02 9.16
CA SER A 13 -29.47 22.84 7.79
C SER A 13 -28.77 24.00 7.08
N LEU A 14 -27.45 23.85 6.90
CA LEU A 14 -26.74 24.41 5.75
C LEU A 14 -26.41 23.28 4.78
N VAL A 15 -27.32 23.07 3.83
CA VAL A 15 -27.08 22.32 2.61
C VAL A 15 -26.16 23.18 1.75
N PHE A 16 -24.91 22.77 1.58
CA PHE A 16 -24.07 23.33 0.52
C PHE A 16 -24.60 22.86 -0.83
N VAL A 17 -25.43 23.70 -1.44
CA VAL A 17 -25.77 23.61 -2.87
C VAL A 17 -24.55 24.13 -3.63
N GLY A 18 -23.65 23.21 -4.00
CA GLY A 18 -22.63 23.47 -5.01
C GLY A 18 -23.25 23.29 -6.38
N CYS A 19 -23.41 24.39 -7.12
CA CYS A 19 -23.76 24.37 -8.54
C CYS A 19 -22.70 23.61 -9.34
N ALA A 20 -23.17 22.67 -10.16
CA ALA A 20 -22.39 21.99 -11.19
C ALA A 20 -22.10 22.92 -12.38
N PRO A 21 -21.06 22.62 -13.17
CA PRO A 21 -21.10 22.80 -14.61
C PRO A 21 -21.27 21.44 -15.30
N GLU A 22 -22.38 21.39 -16.05
CA GLU A 22 -22.69 20.67 -17.30
C GLU A 22 -22.14 19.26 -17.58
N ASP A 23 -23.12 18.39 -17.81
CA ASP A 23 -23.09 17.00 -18.24
C ASP A 23 -22.10 16.68 -19.37
N VAL A 24 -21.32 15.62 -19.15
CA VAL A 24 -20.88 14.72 -20.22
C VAL A 24 -21.53 13.35 -19.99
N ASP A 25 -22.52 13.04 -20.82
CA ASP A 25 -23.20 11.75 -20.88
C ASP A 25 -22.22 10.67 -21.38
N THR A 26 -21.75 9.85 -20.44
CA THR A 26 -21.20 8.53 -20.74
C THR A 26 -21.98 7.52 -19.92
N GLY A 27 -23.17 7.17 -20.43
CA GLY A 27 -24.09 6.21 -19.83
C GLY A 27 -23.43 5.06 -19.07
N ALA A 28 -23.64 5.06 -17.76
CA ALA A 28 -23.54 3.90 -16.89
C ALA A 28 -24.52 4.12 -15.73
N GLU A 29 -25.44 3.19 -15.54
CA GLU A 29 -26.43 3.21 -14.46
C GLU A 29 -25.75 3.35 -13.09
N ASP A 30 -26.19 4.34 -12.32
CA ASP A 30 -25.79 4.58 -10.94
C ASP A 30 -26.09 3.36 -10.06
N LYS A 31 -25.08 2.53 -9.79
CA LYS A 31 -25.02 1.73 -8.57
C LYS A 31 -24.13 2.43 -7.57
N LYS A 32 -24.76 3.14 -6.63
CA LYS A 32 -24.15 3.48 -5.34
C LYS A 32 -23.61 2.21 -4.69
N VAL A 33 -22.29 2.07 -4.64
CA VAL A 33 -21.65 1.09 -3.78
C VAL A 33 -21.27 1.82 -2.50
N GLU A 34 -22.08 1.62 -1.46
CA GLU A 34 -21.66 1.84 -0.09
C GLU A 34 -20.44 0.95 0.17
N ALA A 35 -19.32 1.57 0.56
CA ALA A 35 -18.13 0.85 0.98
C ALA A 35 -18.36 0.27 2.39
N ASP A 36 -19.11 -0.83 2.44
CA ASP A 36 -19.15 -1.68 3.63
C ASP A 36 -17.77 -2.29 3.84
N LYS A 37 -17.11 -1.91 4.95
CA LYS A 37 -15.98 -2.65 5.51
C LYS A 37 -16.49 -3.97 6.06
N ALA A 38 -16.85 -4.89 5.17
CA ALA A 38 -17.01 -6.29 5.52
C ALA A 38 -15.65 -6.85 5.94
N VAL A 39 -15.51 -7.21 7.21
CA VAL A 39 -14.39 -8.05 7.68
C VAL A 39 -14.51 -9.38 6.94
N ASN A 40 -13.77 -9.51 5.85
CA ASN A 40 -13.77 -10.70 5.03
C ASN A 40 -13.02 -11.78 5.83
N LYS A 41 -13.70 -12.87 6.20
CA LYS A 41 -13.12 -13.98 7.00
C LYS A 41 -11.95 -14.71 6.34
N ASN A 42 -11.57 -14.31 5.13
CA ASN A 42 -10.50 -14.89 4.34
C ASN A 42 -9.36 -13.88 4.09
N GLU A 43 -9.21 -12.85 4.93
CA GLU A 43 -8.09 -11.90 4.89
C GLU A 43 -7.33 -11.94 6.22
N LYS A 44 -6.00 -11.96 6.15
CA LYS A 44 -5.12 -11.75 7.31
C LYS A 44 -4.38 -10.43 7.14
N ARG A 45 -4.55 -9.51 8.10
CA ARG A 45 -3.92 -8.19 8.11
C ARG A 45 -3.13 -7.98 9.39
N PHE A 46 -1.89 -7.55 9.29
CA PHE A 46 -1.05 -7.30 10.46
C PHE A 46 0.03 -6.25 10.20
N LYS A 47 0.46 -5.59 11.28
CA LYS A 47 1.63 -4.71 11.26
C LYS A 47 2.91 -5.53 11.32
N ALA A 48 3.71 -5.47 10.25
CA ALA A 48 4.96 -6.20 10.16
C ALA A 48 6.04 -5.52 11.02
N GLY A 49 6.35 -4.26 10.73
CA GLY A 49 7.41 -3.51 11.41
C GLY A 49 8.81 -4.07 11.10
N ALA A 50 8.98 -4.68 9.92
CA ALA A 50 10.25 -5.19 9.45
C ALA A 50 10.94 -4.12 8.59
N SER A 51 12.24 -3.92 8.76
CA SER A 51 12.98 -2.90 8.01
C SER A 51 14.37 -3.39 7.61
N THR A 52 14.93 -2.72 6.61
CA THR A 52 16.33 -2.88 6.19
C THR A 52 16.86 -1.54 5.67
N GLU A 53 18.16 -1.44 5.46
CA GLU A 53 18.80 -0.30 4.82
C GLU A 53 19.80 -0.83 3.79
N VAL A 54 19.68 -0.36 2.55
CA VAL A 54 20.50 -0.80 1.42
C VAL A 54 20.93 0.43 0.62
N LEU A 55 22.23 0.59 0.41
CA LEU A 55 22.81 1.74 -0.33
C LEU A 55 22.28 3.11 0.13
N GLY A 56 22.04 3.30 1.42
CA GLY A 56 21.53 4.54 1.99
C GLY A 56 20.02 4.77 1.80
N VAL A 57 19.28 3.75 1.34
CA VAL A 57 17.81 3.76 1.31
C VAL A 57 17.29 2.93 2.47
N LYS A 58 16.55 3.58 3.37
CA LYS A 58 15.83 2.89 4.43
C LYS A 58 14.51 2.40 3.89
N VAL A 59 14.21 1.13 4.11
CA VAL A 59 12.97 0.48 3.66
C VAL A 59 12.28 -0.12 4.87
N ASN A 60 11.00 0.19 5.06
CA ASN A 60 10.18 -0.35 6.13
C ASN A 60 8.89 -0.96 5.58
N ILE A 61 8.59 -2.18 6.01
CA ILE A 61 7.33 -2.86 5.78
C ILE A 61 6.41 -2.54 6.95
N ALA A 62 5.46 -1.64 6.71
CA ALA A 62 4.55 -1.15 7.74
C ALA A 62 3.40 -2.13 8.00
N GLU A 63 2.72 -2.55 6.93
CA GLU A 63 1.54 -3.41 7.00
C GLU A 63 1.57 -4.47 5.90
N VAL A 64 1.07 -5.66 6.22
CA VAL A 64 0.88 -6.74 5.26
C VAL A 64 -0.58 -7.17 5.29
N VAL A 65 -1.15 -7.34 4.10
CA VAL A 65 -2.49 -7.87 3.88
C VAL A 65 -2.39 -9.10 3.00
N ILE A 66 -2.85 -10.23 3.50
CA ILE A 66 -2.86 -11.51 2.80
C ILE A 66 -4.32 -11.85 2.46
N LYS A 67 -4.62 -11.93 1.18
CA LYS A 67 -5.93 -12.32 0.64
C LYS A 67 -5.78 -13.60 -0.17
N PRO A 68 -6.87 -14.31 -0.51
CA PRO A 68 -6.77 -15.55 -1.26
C PRO A 68 -6.19 -15.34 -2.67
N ASP A 69 -6.33 -14.16 -3.25
CA ASP A 69 -5.98 -13.82 -4.63
C ASP A 69 -4.75 -12.91 -4.75
N LYS A 70 -4.22 -12.37 -3.65
CA LYS A 70 -3.06 -11.48 -3.66
C LYS A 70 -2.48 -11.24 -2.27
N ILE A 71 -1.27 -10.68 -2.25
CA ILE A 71 -0.68 -10.04 -1.07
C ILE A 71 -0.45 -8.57 -1.36
N GLU A 72 -0.77 -7.71 -0.39
CA GLU A 72 -0.52 -6.28 -0.42
C GLU A 72 0.49 -5.94 0.66
N ILE A 73 1.58 -5.29 0.28
CA ILE A 73 2.68 -4.89 1.17
C ILE A 73 2.68 -3.36 1.24
N GLY A 74 2.18 -2.81 2.34
CA GLY A 74 2.27 -1.38 2.64
C GLY A 74 3.65 -1.06 3.20
N MET A 75 4.34 -0.11 2.58
CA MET A 75 5.74 0.17 2.88
C MET A 75 6.07 1.66 2.81
N ASN A 76 7.15 2.04 3.49
CA ASN A 76 7.75 3.36 3.48
C ASN A 76 9.21 3.22 3.05
N LEU A 77 9.71 4.21 2.32
CA LEU A 77 11.13 4.34 2.05
C LEU A 77 11.63 5.77 2.30
N GLU A 78 12.93 5.88 2.56
CA GLU A 78 13.64 7.15 2.67
C GLU A 78 15.01 7.01 2.00
N ASN A 79 15.27 7.78 0.95
CA ASN A 79 16.62 7.92 0.40
C ASN A 79 17.40 8.90 1.29
N THR A 80 18.32 8.40 2.10
CA THR A 80 19.13 9.22 3.01
C THR A 80 20.40 9.79 2.35
N ASN A 81 20.66 9.42 1.09
CA ASN A 81 21.74 10.00 0.30
C ASN A 81 21.41 11.44 -0.12
N SER A 82 22.44 12.21 -0.49
CA SER A 82 22.26 13.50 -1.17
C SER A 82 21.86 13.35 -2.64
N ASN A 83 22.23 12.23 -3.25
CA ASN A 83 22.00 11.93 -4.67
C ASN A 83 20.80 11.01 -4.82
N GLU A 84 20.26 11.00 -6.04
CA GLU A 84 19.22 10.05 -6.45
C GLU A 84 19.69 8.59 -6.38
N VAL A 85 18.73 7.70 -6.26
CA VAL A 85 18.87 6.25 -6.42
C VAL A 85 17.73 5.72 -7.28
N ASN A 86 17.99 4.65 -8.01
CA ASN A 86 17.02 4.01 -8.88
C ASN A 86 16.57 2.70 -8.25
N TRP A 87 15.26 2.48 -8.12
CA TRP A 87 14.72 1.25 -7.56
C TRP A 87 13.28 0.99 -8.00
N TYR A 88 13.00 -0.16 -8.63
CA TYR A 88 11.68 -0.47 -9.21
C TYR A 88 11.08 -1.74 -8.60
N PRO A 89 10.71 -1.72 -7.30
CA PRO A 89 10.24 -2.90 -6.59
C PRO A 89 8.87 -3.40 -7.09
N ASP A 90 8.11 -2.56 -7.79
CA ASP A 90 6.84 -2.88 -8.44
C ASP A 90 7.01 -3.64 -9.76
N GLN A 91 8.20 -3.59 -10.36
CA GLN A 91 8.57 -4.32 -11.59
C GLN A 91 9.37 -5.59 -11.30
N GLU A 92 10.25 -5.54 -10.30
CA GLU A 92 11.18 -6.64 -10.00
C GLU A 92 10.74 -7.51 -8.81
N GLY A 93 9.92 -6.94 -7.91
CA GLY A 93 9.66 -7.50 -6.60
C GLY A 93 9.01 -8.87 -6.62
N LYS A 94 9.33 -9.68 -5.62
CA LYS A 94 8.85 -11.05 -5.42
C LYS A 94 8.45 -11.29 -3.96
N ALA A 95 7.30 -11.92 -3.76
CA ALA A 95 6.88 -12.48 -2.49
C ALA A 95 6.97 -14.00 -2.54
N ILE A 96 7.81 -14.58 -1.68
CA ILE A 96 8.09 -16.03 -1.63
C ILE A 96 7.51 -16.61 -0.34
N ILE A 97 6.65 -17.61 -0.50
CA ILE A 97 5.86 -18.25 0.57
C ILE A 97 5.93 -19.76 0.39
N GLY A 98 6.71 -20.43 1.23
CA GLY A 98 7.00 -21.85 1.03
C GLY A 98 7.64 -22.09 -0.34
N ASP A 99 6.95 -22.83 -1.20
CA ASP A 99 7.33 -23.15 -2.58
C ASP A 99 6.68 -22.23 -3.63
N LYS A 100 5.84 -21.27 -3.22
CA LYS A 100 5.19 -20.31 -4.12
C LYS A 100 6.00 -19.02 -4.22
N GLN A 101 6.13 -18.52 -5.43
CA GLN A 101 6.65 -17.18 -5.72
C GLN A 101 5.56 -16.39 -6.44
N LEU A 102 5.31 -15.17 -5.97
CA LEU A 102 4.41 -14.20 -6.60
C LEU A 102 5.23 -12.99 -7.03
N ASP A 103 5.03 -12.51 -8.25
CA ASP A 103 5.69 -11.31 -8.77
C ASP A 103 4.84 -10.06 -8.48
N ALA A 104 5.50 -8.93 -8.26
CA ALA A 104 4.84 -7.65 -8.09
C ALA A 104 4.10 -7.25 -9.38
N ASN A 105 3.03 -6.46 -9.23
CA ASN A 105 2.26 -5.95 -10.34
C ASN A 105 2.19 -4.41 -10.28
N MET A 106 2.93 -3.77 -11.18
CA MET A 106 3.01 -2.32 -11.33
C MET A 106 1.67 -1.62 -11.61
N PHE A 107 0.64 -2.34 -12.06
CA PHE A 107 -0.67 -1.77 -12.40
C PHE A 107 -1.70 -1.84 -11.27
N MET A 108 -1.39 -2.54 -10.17
CA MET A 108 -2.32 -2.75 -9.06
C MET A 108 -1.90 -2.06 -7.75
N GLY A 109 -0.65 -1.60 -7.67
CA GLY A 109 -0.06 -0.95 -6.50
C GLY A 109 -0.23 0.57 -6.48
N GLY A 110 0.32 1.18 -5.43
CA GLY A 110 0.54 2.62 -5.33
C GLY A 110 1.98 2.99 -5.66
N ASP A 111 2.23 4.27 -5.96
CA ASP A 111 3.52 4.78 -6.42
C ASP A 111 4.62 4.60 -5.36
N ILE A 112 5.49 3.59 -5.54
CA ILE A 112 6.68 3.38 -4.70
C ILE A 112 7.87 2.95 -5.55
N GLY A 113 9.01 3.58 -5.32
CA GLY A 113 10.22 3.38 -6.13
C GLY A 113 10.37 4.43 -7.22
N GLY A 114 10.95 4.00 -8.34
CA GLY A 114 11.37 4.84 -9.44
C GLY A 114 12.75 5.47 -9.23
N GLU A 115 12.91 6.66 -9.77
CA GLU A 115 14.03 7.57 -9.51
C GLU A 115 13.73 8.34 -8.22
N ILE A 116 14.40 7.98 -7.13
CA ILE A 116 14.13 8.53 -5.79
C ILE A 116 15.19 9.57 -5.47
N ALA A 117 14.83 10.86 -5.54
CA ALA A 117 15.75 11.95 -5.23
C ALA A 117 16.29 11.88 -3.79
N GLY A 118 17.48 12.44 -3.57
CA GLY A 118 18.13 12.48 -2.25
C GLY A 118 17.28 13.19 -1.20
N GLY A 119 17.17 12.62 -0.01
CA GLY A 119 16.36 13.12 1.10
C GLY A 119 14.85 12.89 0.99
N VAL A 120 14.37 12.27 -0.11
CA VAL A 120 12.93 12.05 -0.33
C VAL A 120 12.43 10.83 0.44
N LYS A 121 11.20 10.94 0.93
CA LYS A 121 10.41 9.87 1.51
C LYS A 121 9.24 9.53 0.60
N GLN A 122 8.94 8.24 0.48
CA GLN A 122 7.76 7.75 -0.23
C GLN A 122 7.03 6.73 0.64
N ASP A 123 5.71 6.70 0.49
CA ASP A 123 4.84 5.69 1.07
C ASP A 123 4.04 5.07 -0.08
N GLY A 124 3.88 3.74 -0.08
CA GLY A 124 3.14 3.07 -1.13
C GLY A 124 2.81 1.63 -0.82
N VAL A 125 2.19 0.97 -1.79
CA VAL A 125 1.72 -0.41 -1.65
C VAL A 125 2.17 -1.21 -2.86
N LEU A 126 2.93 -2.28 -2.61
CA LEU A 126 3.20 -3.30 -3.62
C LEU A 126 2.11 -4.37 -3.59
N VAL A 127 1.68 -4.82 -4.77
CA VAL A 127 0.67 -5.86 -4.91
C VAL A 127 1.25 -7.06 -5.65
N PHE A 128 1.12 -8.23 -5.03
CA PHE A 128 1.60 -9.51 -5.52
C PHE A 128 0.39 -10.43 -5.79
N PRO A 129 -0.20 -10.40 -7.00
CA PRO A 129 -1.34 -11.23 -7.33
C PRO A 129 -0.96 -12.71 -7.46
N THR A 130 -1.88 -13.59 -7.11
CA THR A 130 -1.76 -15.02 -7.44
C THR A 130 -1.98 -15.23 -8.93
N PRO A 131 -1.23 -16.14 -9.58
CA PRO A 131 -1.52 -16.53 -10.95
C PRO A 131 -2.91 -17.19 -11.05
N ASN A 132 -3.55 -17.07 -12.23
CA ASN A 132 -4.92 -17.54 -12.48
C ASN A 132 -5.16 -18.96 -11.94
N ASN A 133 -6.24 -19.12 -11.18
CA ASN A 133 -6.66 -20.36 -10.51
C ASN A 133 -5.81 -20.83 -9.31
N SER A 134 -4.72 -20.13 -8.94
CA SER A 134 -4.06 -20.34 -7.64
C SER A 134 -4.77 -19.52 -6.57
N LYS A 135 -4.85 -20.06 -5.35
CA LYS A 135 -5.28 -19.30 -4.17
C LYS A 135 -4.28 -19.47 -3.03
N LEU A 136 -4.13 -18.42 -2.25
CA LEU A 136 -3.48 -18.46 -0.95
C LEU A 136 -4.49 -18.90 0.12
N ASP A 137 -3.96 -19.51 1.16
CA ASP A 137 -4.68 -19.78 2.40
C ASP A 137 -4.03 -18.91 3.49
N PRO A 138 -4.58 -17.71 3.80
CA PRO A 138 -3.94 -16.76 4.71
C PRO A 138 -3.59 -17.32 6.09
N GLU A 139 -4.34 -18.32 6.57
CA GLU A 139 -4.13 -18.94 7.87
C GLU A 139 -2.92 -19.89 7.89
N LYS A 140 -2.50 -20.39 6.73
CA LYS A 140 -1.33 -21.30 6.62
C LYS A 140 -0.02 -20.58 6.34
N ILE A 141 -0.06 -19.26 6.13
CA ILE A 141 1.14 -18.49 5.81
C ILE A 141 1.76 -18.01 7.11
N GLU A 142 2.93 -18.57 7.45
CA GLU A 142 3.68 -18.19 8.64
C GLU A 142 4.78 -17.16 8.33
N LYS A 143 5.34 -17.20 7.12
CA LYS A 143 6.48 -16.38 6.71
C LYS A 143 6.36 -15.96 5.27
N ILE A 144 6.81 -14.73 5.00
CA ILE A 144 6.94 -14.18 3.65
C ILE A 144 8.38 -13.69 3.51
N LYS A 145 9.11 -14.21 2.51
CA LYS A 145 10.39 -13.61 2.09
C LYS A 145 10.09 -12.64 0.94
N LEU A 146 10.43 -11.38 1.15
CA LEU A 146 10.39 -10.35 0.12
C LEU A 146 11.78 -10.22 -0.49
N ASP A 147 11.84 -10.31 -1.81
CA ASP A 147 12.99 -9.95 -2.65
C ASP A 147 12.51 -8.79 -3.52
N LEU A 148 12.87 -7.57 -3.18
CA LEU A 148 12.26 -6.36 -3.71
C LEU A 148 13.10 -5.75 -4.85
N GLY A 149 13.97 -6.55 -5.49
CA GLY A 149 14.82 -6.10 -6.58
C GLY A 149 16.03 -5.31 -6.12
N GLU A 150 16.76 -4.77 -7.10
CA GLU A 150 18.03 -4.08 -6.87
C GLU A 150 17.86 -2.57 -6.78
N ILE A 151 18.49 -1.96 -5.78
CA ILE A 151 18.73 -0.52 -5.77
C ILE A 151 20.01 -0.25 -6.54
N ALA A 152 19.99 0.71 -7.45
CA ALA A 152 21.18 1.22 -8.13
C ALA A 152 21.48 2.66 -7.71
N THR A 153 22.76 3.00 -7.54
CA THR A 153 23.19 4.39 -7.38
C THR A 153 22.89 5.21 -8.64
N HIS A 154 22.79 6.54 -8.53
CA HIS A 154 22.53 7.44 -9.67
C HIS A 154 23.48 7.23 -10.86
N ASP A 155 24.74 6.88 -10.61
CA ASP A 155 25.75 6.60 -11.64
C ASP A 155 25.74 5.15 -12.15
N PHE A 156 24.84 4.30 -11.63
CA PHE A 156 24.73 2.86 -11.91
C PHE A 156 26.00 2.05 -11.62
N MET A 157 26.95 2.60 -10.85
CA MET A 157 28.21 1.92 -10.54
C MET A 157 28.11 0.93 -9.39
N LYS A 158 27.05 1.02 -8.58
CA LYS A 158 26.77 0.09 -7.48
C LYS A 158 25.31 -0.33 -7.54
N THR A 159 25.08 -1.64 -7.41
CA THR A 159 23.77 -2.21 -7.16
C THR A 159 23.81 -3.13 -5.94
N ASP A 160 22.70 -3.23 -5.23
CA ASP A 160 22.52 -4.21 -4.15
C ASP A 160 21.04 -4.55 -3.98
N ASN A 161 20.75 -5.78 -3.58
CA ASN A 161 19.39 -6.32 -3.52
C ASN A 161 18.73 -6.03 -2.16
N VAL A 162 17.48 -5.56 -2.20
CA VAL A 162 16.64 -5.37 -1.02
C VAL A 162 15.88 -6.65 -0.66
N GLN A 163 16.36 -7.38 0.34
CA GLN A 163 15.66 -8.55 0.88
C GLN A 163 15.16 -8.31 2.31
N ILE A 164 13.89 -8.64 2.58
CA ILE A 164 13.27 -8.52 3.90
C ILE A 164 12.49 -9.80 4.21
N LYS A 165 12.61 -10.31 5.43
CA LYS A 165 11.78 -11.41 5.92
C LYS A 165 10.69 -10.87 6.83
N VAL A 166 9.44 -11.28 6.59
CA VAL A 166 8.29 -10.90 7.39
C VAL A 166 7.70 -12.14 8.04
N GLU A 167 7.64 -12.13 9.37
CA GLU A 167 6.94 -13.12 10.18
C GLU A 167 5.46 -12.73 10.27
N VAL A 168 4.56 -13.65 9.92
CA VAL A 168 3.12 -13.43 9.95
C VAL A 168 2.60 -13.60 11.38
N LYS A 169 1.84 -12.61 11.87
CA LYS A 169 1.23 -12.60 13.21
C LYS A 169 -0.23 -12.99 13.09
#